data_AF-A0A067DAB5-F1
#
_entry.id   AF-A0A067DAB5-F1
#
_cell.length_a   1.000
_cell.length_b   1.000
_cell.length_c   1.000
_cell.angle_alpha   90.00
_cell.angle_beta   90.00
_cell.angle_gamma   90.00
#
_symmetry.space_group_name_H-M   'P 1'
#
loop_
_entity.id
_entity.type
_entity.pdbx_description
1 polymer ?
#
loop_
_entity_poly.entity_id
_entity_poly.type
_entity_poly.pdbx_seq_one_letter_code
_entity_poly.pdbx_strand_id
1 'polypeptide(L)'
;MWRLMSMVDLLKHGIPDPSSLTASNSQSSNLGSEKDKKDKANEGEEYMATPVFVHAKLQDQNCTPHTYEQLRKALAQYFSASSFVREKCGNVTKEPVEPGTQSSDALSTVPKLFLIPSKSRDDSPNAQYESYSSALWKLRDEVLSMNCPSFARTVSERDWLKNSAKIWELIKSSPIISEYSRMLQSSGMFRK
;
A
#
# COMPACT_ATOMS: atom_id res chain seq x y z
N MET A 1 -3.17 -14.53 4.11
CA MET A 1 -3.21 -13.07 3.82
C MET A 1 -2.02 -12.63 2.97
N TRP A 2 -0.77 -12.73 3.44
CA TRP A 2 0.39 -12.21 2.68
C TRP A 2 0.48 -12.79 1.25
N ARG A 3 0.29 -14.11 1.06
CA ARG A 3 0.25 -14.73 -0.28
C ARG A 3 -0.81 -14.11 -1.20
N LEU A 4 -1.96 -13.74 -0.65
CA LEU A 4 -3.03 -13.07 -1.41
C LEU A 4 -2.60 -11.64 -1.78
N MET A 5 -1.93 -10.93 -0.87
CA MET A 5 -1.38 -9.61 -1.16
C MET A 5 -0.29 -9.68 -2.24
N SER A 6 0.56 -10.71 -2.23
CA SER A 6 1.57 -10.93 -3.29
C SER A 6 0.96 -11.15 -4.68
N MET A 7 -0.31 -11.59 -4.76
CA MET A 7 -1.01 -11.71 -6.05
C MET A 7 -1.41 -10.35 -6.62
N VAL A 8 -1.43 -9.28 -5.82
CA VAL A 8 -1.82 -7.94 -6.29
C VAL A 8 -0.90 -7.46 -7.41
N ASP A 9 0.41 -7.70 -7.31
CA ASP A 9 1.38 -7.37 -8.37
C ASP A 9 1.03 -8.01 -9.71
N LEU A 10 0.61 -9.28 -9.68
CA LEU A 10 0.17 -9.98 -10.88
C LEU A 10 -1.15 -9.41 -11.41
N LEU A 11 -2.14 -9.25 -10.53
CA LEU A 11 -3.51 -8.92 -10.93
C LEU A 11 -3.66 -7.46 -11.39
N LYS A 12 -2.82 -6.55 -10.86
CA LYS A 12 -2.81 -5.15 -11.27
C LYS A 12 -2.06 -4.90 -12.58
N HIS A 13 -1.34 -5.89 -13.10
CA HIS A 13 -0.52 -5.69 -14.28
C HIS A 13 -1.35 -5.17 -15.47
N GLY A 14 -0.86 -4.11 -16.12
CA GLY A 14 -1.56 -3.44 -17.20
C GLY A 14 -2.70 -2.50 -16.76
N ILE A 15 -2.97 -2.37 -15.46
CA ILE A 15 -3.90 -1.37 -14.92
C ILE A 15 -3.09 -0.13 -14.52
N PRO A 16 -3.30 1.03 -15.17
CA PRO A 16 -2.56 2.25 -14.87
C PRO A 16 -2.99 2.86 -13.54
N ASP A 17 -2.14 3.68 -12.96
CA ASP A 17 -2.51 4.51 -11.81
C ASP A 17 -3.46 5.66 -12.23
N PRO A 18 -4.25 6.23 -11.29
CA PRO A 18 -5.20 7.29 -11.60
C PRO A 18 -4.60 8.56 -12.21
N SER A 19 -3.31 8.82 -12.05
CA SER A 19 -2.63 10.00 -12.60
C SER A 19 -2.21 9.85 -14.07
N SER A 20 -2.13 8.63 -14.56
CA SER A 20 -1.67 8.33 -15.92
C SER A 20 -2.78 8.49 -16.97
N LEU A 21 -4.05 8.36 -16.58
CA LEU A 21 -5.20 8.37 -17.50
C LEU A 21 -5.56 9.76 -18.06
N THR A 22 -5.09 10.84 -17.42
CA THR A 22 -5.33 12.23 -17.88
C THR A 22 -4.54 12.58 -19.14
N ALA A 23 -3.46 11.86 -19.45
CA ALA A 23 -2.61 12.12 -20.62
C ALA A 23 -3.30 11.82 -21.96
N SER A 24 -4.28 10.93 -21.96
CA SER A 24 -4.98 10.51 -23.19
C SER A 24 -5.96 11.55 -23.74
N ASN A 25 -6.28 12.59 -22.96
CA ASN A 25 -7.34 13.55 -23.30
C ASN A 25 -6.82 14.88 -23.87
N SER A 26 -5.52 15.04 -24.09
CA SER A 26 -4.90 16.24 -24.67
C SER A 26 -4.68 16.17 -26.19
N GLN A 27 -5.13 15.12 -26.88
CA GLN A 27 -5.08 15.03 -28.36
C GLN A 27 -6.48 15.13 -28.97
N SER A 28 -7.02 16.35 -29.03
CA SER A 28 -8.15 16.69 -29.89
C SER A 28 -8.04 18.16 -30.33
N SER A 29 -6.93 18.50 -30.99
CA SER A 29 -6.85 19.67 -31.86
C SER A 29 -5.77 19.44 -32.91
N ASN A 30 -6.21 19.36 -34.16
CA ASN A 30 -5.49 19.10 -35.41
C ASN A 30 -4.08 19.72 -35.53
N LEU A 31 -3.08 18.92 -35.94
CA LEU A 31 -2.26 19.09 -37.17
C LEU A 31 -1.01 18.17 -37.11
N GLY A 32 -0.86 17.32 -38.13
CA GLY A 32 0.40 17.15 -38.89
C GLY A 32 1.64 16.50 -38.26
N SER A 33 2.07 15.42 -38.94
CA SER A 33 3.45 14.99 -39.19
C SER A 33 4.16 14.08 -38.18
N GLU A 34 4.34 12.85 -38.67
CA GLU A 34 5.40 11.90 -38.42
C GLU A 34 6.62 12.40 -37.64
N LYS A 35 6.83 11.79 -36.47
CA LYS A 35 8.13 11.23 -36.10
C LYS A 35 7.87 10.20 -35.01
N ASP A 36 8.29 8.97 -35.29
CA ASP A 36 8.56 7.91 -34.31
C ASP A 36 9.52 8.45 -33.24
N LYS A 37 8.98 9.21 -32.28
CA LYS A 37 9.63 9.37 -31.00
C LYS A 37 9.30 8.10 -30.26
N LYS A 38 10.31 7.24 -30.24
CA LYS A 38 10.62 6.29 -29.18
C LYS A 38 10.39 6.98 -27.84
N ASP A 39 9.14 7.03 -27.43
CA ASP A 39 8.75 7.15 -26.05
C ASP A 39 9.26 5.83 -25.46
N LYS A 40 10.53 5.86 -25.03
CA LYS A 40 10.86 5.28 -23.74
C LYS A 40 9.94 6.01 -22.77
N ALA A 41 8.69 5.58 -22.72
CA ALA A 41 7.80 5.86 -21.62
C ALA A 41 8.67 5.61 -20.41
N ASN A 42 8.88 6.64 -19.60
CA ASN A 42 9.38 6.45 -18.26
C ASN A 42 8.68 5.20 -17.75
N GLU A 43 9.43 4.11 -17.58
CA GLU A 43 9.10 3.04 -16.65
C GLU A 43 9.14 3.69 -15.27
N GLY A 44 8.24 4.66 -15.06
CA GLY A 44 8.04 5.34 -13.82
C GLY A 44 7.57 4.26 -12.88
N GLU A 45 8.29 4.12 -11.76
CA GLU A 45 8.05 3.09 -10.77
C GLU A 45 6.54 2.91 -10.57
N GLU A 46 6.07 1.69 -10.80
CA GLU A 46 4.65 1.38 -10.68
C GLU A 46 4.18 1.76 -9.26
N TYR A 47 3.09 2.52 -9.20
CA TYR A 47 2.55 2.97 -7.92
C TYR A 47 2.16 1.77 -7.07
N MET A 48 2.57 1.79 -5.80
CA MET A 48 2.11 0.86 -4.77
C MET A 48 1.79 1.60 -3.49
N ALA A 49 0.60 1.34 -2.95
CA ALA A 49 0.18 1.89 -1.68
C ALA A 49 0.91 1.19 -0.52
N THR A 50 1.29 1.96 0.50
CA THR A 50 1.92 1.43 1.71
C THR A 50 0.89 0.71 2.58
N PRO A 51 1.05 -0.60 2.88
CA PRO A 51 0.12 -1.29 3.75
C PRO A 51 0.35 -0.93 5.23
N VAL A 52 -0.74 -0.84 5.98
CA VAL A 52 -0.74 -0.74 7.45
C VAL A 52 -1.52 -1.93 7.99
N PHE A 53 -0.87 -2.74 8.83
CA PHE A 53 -1.48 -3.91 9.45
C PHE A 53 -2.12 -3.52 10.78
N VAL A 54 -3.38 -3.90 10.97
CA VAL A 54 -4.13 -3.62 12.19
C VAL A 54 -4.68 -4.94 12.73
N HIS A 55 -4.17 -5.38 13.87
CA HIS A 55 -4.77 -6.48 14.62
C HIS A 55 -5.76 -5.89 15.63
N ALA A 56 -7.05 -5.98 15.30
CA ALA A 56 -8.11 -5.44 16.14
C ALA A 56 -8.74 -6.50 17.05
N LYS A 57 -9.54 -6.03 18.03
CA LYS A 57 -10.33 -6.84 18.98
C LYS A 57 -9.46 -7.79 19.81
N LEU A 58 -8.25 -7.36 20.15
CA LEU A 58 -7.38 -8.15 21.02
C LEU A 58 -7.95 -8.22 22.43
N GLN A 59 -7.87 -9.42 23.01
CA GLN A 59 -8.07 -9.62 24.44
C GLN A 59 -6.75 -9.32 25.15
N ASP A 60 -6.81 -8.87 26.41
CA ASP A 60 -5.64 -8.46 27.20
C ASP A 60 -4.52 -9.52 27.23
N GLN A 61 -4.90 -10.80 27.25
CA GLN A 61 -4.00 -11.96 27.22
C GLN A 61 -3.08 -11.99 25.98
N ASN A 62 -3.55 -11.39 24.88
CA ASN A 62 -2.88 -11.35 23.59
C ASN A 62 -2.25 -9.98 23.31
N CYS A 63 -2.46 -8.99 24.17
CA CYS A 63 -1.85 -7.66 24.09
C CYS A 63 -0.43 -7.65 24.69
N THR A 64 0.32 -8.75 24.59
CA THR A 64 1.66 -8.82 25.18
C THR A 64 2.73 -8.24 24.24
N PRO A 65 3.82 -7.64 24.78
CA PRO A 65 4.96 -7.21 23.97
C PRO A 65 5.56 -8.35 23.14
N HIS A 66 5.56 -9.57 23.68
CA HIS A 66 6.03 -10.76 22.97
C HIS A 66 5.19 -11.07 21.73
N THR A 67 3.85 -11.03 21.84
CA THR A 67 2.94 -11.21 20.69
C THR A 67 3.18 -10.14 19.63
N TYR A 68 3.37 -8.88 20.04
CA TYR A 68 3.71 -7.79 19.13
C TYR A 68 5.01 -8.06 18.37
N GLU A 69 6.09 -8.43 19.06
CA GLU A 69 7.37 -8.72 18.44
C GLU A 69 7.32 -9.92 17.49
N GLN A 70 6.58 -10.97 17.85
CA GLN A 70 6.39 -12.13 16.99
C GLN A 70 5.68 -11.76 15.69
N LEU A 71 4.58 -11.00 15.76
CA LEU A 71 3.87 -10.53 14.57
C LEU A 71 4.76 -9.61 13.72
N ARG A 72 5.49 -8.70 14.35
CA ARG A 72 6.43 -7.81 13.66
C ARG A 72 7.50 -8.60 12.90
N LYS A 73 8.11 -9.60 13.52
CA LYS A 73 9.10 -10.49 12.89
C LYS A 73 8.48 -11.27 11.73
N ALA A 74 7.28 -11.81 11.91
CA ALA A 74 6.57 -12.53 10.85
C ALA A 74 6.26 -11.63 9.64
N LEU A 75 5.76 -10.40 9.86
CA LEU A 75 5.51 -9.43 8.79
C LEU A 75 6.80 -9.05 8.05
N ALA A 76 7.88 -8.79 8.78
CA ALA A 76 9.19 -8.51 8.17
C ALA A 76 9.64 -9.67 7.26
N GLN A 77 9.46 -10.91 7.70
CA GLN A 77 9.83 -12.08 6.92
C GLN A 77 8.97 -12.22 5.66
N TYR A 78 7.64 -12.14 5.79
CA TYR A 78 6.71 -12.38 4.67
C TYR A 78 6.73 -11.26 3.61
N PHE A 79 7.10 -10.04 3.99
CA PHE A 79 7.12 -8.89 3.09
C PHE A 79 8.53 -8.45 2.68
N SER A 80 9.58 -9.17 3.11
CA SER A 80 10.97 -8.84 2.81
C SER A 80 11.29 -8.67 1.31
N ALA A 81 10.63 -9.46 0.46
CA ALA A 81 10.78 -9.41 -0.99
C ALA A 81 9.55 -8.83 -1.71
N SER A 82 8.66 -8.14 -0.98
CA SER A 82 7.40 -7.64 -1.53
C SER A 82 7.52 -6.21 -2.04
N SER A 83 6.84 -5.90 -3.15
CA SER A 83 6.72 -4.54 -3.71
C SER A 83 6.08 -3.53 -2.76
N PHE A 84 5.38 -3.99 -1.72
CA PHE A 84 4.79 -3.15 -0.67
C PHE A 84 5.80 -2.52 0.28
N VAL A 85 7.02 -3.07 0.37
CA VAL A 85 8.10 -2.56 1.20
C VAL A 85 9.17 -2.00 0.28
N ARG A 86 9.00 -0.74 -0.13
CA ARG A 86 9.99 -0.03 -0.93
C ARG A 86 11.00 0.65 0.01
N GLU A 87 12.28 0.43 -0.25
CA GLU A 87 13.33 1.25 0.36
C GLU A 87 13.09 2.72 -0.06
N LYS A 88 13.09 3.63 0.91
CA LYS A 88 12.83 5.04 0.67
C LYS A 88 13.87 5.54 -0.35
N CYS A 89 13.49 5.72 -1.62
CA CYS A 89 14.34 6.42 -2.58
C CYS A 89 14.32 7.90 -2.18
N GLY A 90 15.21 8.25 -1.25
CA GLY A 90 15.44 9.62 -0.85
C GLY A 90 16.02 10.35 -2.04
N ASN A 91 15.24 11.24 -2.65
CA ASN A 91 15.78 12.26 -3.52
C ASN A 91 16.79 13.06 -2.70
N VAL A 92 18.06 12.94 -3.09
CA VAL A 92 19.20 13.64 -2.52
C VAL A 92 19.01 15.14 -2.74
N THR A 93 18.56 15.84 -1.70
CA THR A 93 18.93 17.24 -1.49
C THR A 93 19.86 17.25 -0.30
N LYS A 94 21.16 17.40 -0.57
CA LYS A 94 22.21 17.49 0.44
C LYS A 94 22.04 18.79 1.23
N GLU A 95 21.46 18.69 2.41
CA GLU A 95 21.65 19.67 3.49
C GLU A 95 22.60 19.00 4.52
N PRO A 96 23.69 19.67 4.96
CA PRO A 96 24.65 19.07 5.87
C PRO A 96 24.07 19.06 7.29
N VAL A 97 23.82 17.87 7.84
CA VAL A 97 23.42 17.72 9.25
C VAL A 97 24.50 16.96 10.02
N GLU A 98 24.83 17.51 11.18
CA GLU A 98 25.88 17.12 12.11
C GLU A 98 25.79 15.67 12.61
N PRO A 99 26.92 15.06 13.01
CA PRO A 99 26.96 13.66 13.40
C PRO A 99 26.46 13.49 14.84
N GLY A 100 25.18 13.18 15.00
CA GLY A 100 24.61 12.86 16.30
C GLY A 100 23.26 12.16 16.17
N THR A 101 23.27 10.83 16.38
CA THR A 101 22.13 9.89 16.50
C THR A 101 22.03 8.92 15.31
N GLN A 102 22.95 7.96 15.26
CA GLN A 102 22.69 6.70 14.59
C GLN A 102 21.74 5.90 15.48
N SER A 103 20.45 5.90 15.15
CA SER A 103 19.52 4.92 15.68
C SER A 103 18.36 4.73 14.70
N SER A 104 18.22 3.50 14.21
CA SER A 104 17.03 2.95 13.58
C SER A 104 16.83 3.13 12.06
N ASP A 105 17.83 2.80 11.24
CA ASP A 105 17.60 2.61 9.79
C ASP A 105 17.03 1.20 9.46
N ALA A 106 17.15 0.24 10.38
CA ALA A 106 16.67 -1.14 10.20
C ALA A 106 15.16 -1.36 10.43
N LEU A 107 14.41 -0.33 10.84
CA LEU A 107 12.94 -0.41 11.00
C LEU A 107 12.16 0.06 9.77
N SER A 108 12.82 0.71 8.81
CA SER A 108 12.19 1.27 7.61
C SER A 108 11.55 0.20 6.71
N THR A 109 12.10 -1.02 6.72
CA THR A 109 11.67 -2.15 5.87
C THR A 109 10.59 -3.03 6.50
N VAL A 110 10.09 -2.73 7.70
CA VAL A 110 9.02 -3.53 8.31
C VAL A 110 7.68 -2.86 8.09
N PRO A 111 6.66 -3.57 7.55
CA PRO A 111 5.32 -3.01 7.47
C PRO A 111 4.80 -2.56 8.84
N LYS A 112 4.15 -1.39 8.89
CA LYS A 112 3.62 -0.84 10.15
C LYS A 112 2.53 -1.76 10.71
N LEU A 113 2.57 -1.98 12.03
CA LEU A 113 1.65 -2.85 12.76
C LEU A 113 1.05 -2.11 13.96
N PHE A 114 -0.27 -2.13 14.07
CA PHE A 114 -1.03 -1.62 15.21
C PHE A 114 -1.83 -2.72 15.87
N LEU A 115 -1.85 -2.73 17.20
CA LEU A 115 -2.64 -3.62 18.02
C LEU A 115 -3.78 -2.80 18.66
N ILE A 116 -5.03 -3.15 18.39
CA ILE A 116 -6.19 -2.48 18.96
C ILE A 116 -6.90 -3.44 19.91
N PRO A 117 -6.96 -3.13 21.22
CA PRO A 117 -7.65 -3.96 22.20
C PRO A 117 -9.17 -3.93 21.99
N SER A 118 -9.90 -4.80 22.68
CA SER A 118 -11.37 -4.78 22.69
C SER A 118 -11.92 -3.61 23.52
N LYS A 119 -12.99 -2.95 23.03
CA LYS A 119 -13.60 -1.77 23.70
C LYS A 119 -14.19 -2.04 25.09
N SER A 120 -14.47 -3.29 25.43
CA SER A 120 -15.31 -3.67 26.58
C SER A 120 -14.72 -3.38 27.98
N ARG A 121 -13.49 -2.86 28.09
CA ARG A 121 -12.80 -2.71 29.38
C ARG A 121 -12.02 -1.40 29.59
N ASP A 122 -12.24 -0.36 28.77
CA ASP A 122 -11.58 0.96 28.96
C ASP A 122 -11.82 1.55 30.37
N ASP A 123 -12.89 1.14 31.07
CA ASP A 123 -13.24 1.59 32.42
C ASP A 123 -12.72 0.70 33.56
N SER A 124 -11.92 -0.33 33.28
CA SER A 124 -11.41 -1.23 34.33
C SER A 124 -10.12 -0.70 34.97
N PRO A 125 -10.03 -0.62 36.31
CA PRO A 125 -8.86 -0.06 37.00
C PRO A 125 -7.58 -0.92 36.89
N ASN A 126 -7.68 -2.11 36.27
CA ASN A 126 -6.59 -3.06 36.09
C ASN A 126 -6.04 -3.08 34.64
N ALA A 127 -6.29 -2.04 33.84
CA ALA A 127 -5.78 -1.96 32.47
C ALA A 127 -4.23 -1.94 32.48
N GLN A 128 -3.61 -3.10 32.19
CA GLN A 128 -2.15 -3.24 32.08
C GLN A 128 -1.61 -2.74 30.73
N TYR A 129 -2.50 -2.51 29.76
CA TYR A 129 -2.16 -2.18 28.38
C TYR A 129 -2.85 -0.89 27.94
N GLU A 130 -2.44 -0.38 26.78
CA GLU A 130 -3.05 0.77 26.15
C GLU A 130 -4.57 0.60 25.99
N SER A 131 -5.34 1.66 26.26
CA SER A 131 -6.79 1.67 26.10
C SER A 131 -7.21 1.63 24.62
N TYR A 132 -8.43 1.16 24.36
CA TYR A 132 -9.01 1.14 23.02
C TYR A 132 -9.00 2.53 22.38
N SER A 133 -9.40 3.53 23.14
CA SER A 133 -9.44 4.91 22.68
C SER A 133 -8.03 5.42 22.33
N SER A 134 -7.05 5.25 23.22
CA SER A 134 -5.67 5.68 22.99
C SER A 134 -5.03 5.00 21.77
N ALA A 135 -5.22 3.68 21.62
CA ALA A 135 -4.70 2.93 20.48
C ALA A 135 -5.28 3.43 19.14
N LEU A 136 -6.56 3.82 19.11
CA LEU A 136 -7.19 4.42 17.94
C LEU A 136 -6.64 5.81 17.61
N TRP A 137 -6.45 6.66 18.63
CA TRP A 137 -5.86 7.99 18.44
C TRP A 137 -4.45 7.88 17.85
N LYS A 138 -3.61 6.98 18.39
CA LYS A 138 -2.28 6.72 17.84
C LYS A 138 -2.32 6.21 16.40
N LEU A 139 -3.21 5.26 16.08
CA LEU A 139 -3.36 4.79 14.70
C LEU A 139 -3.73 5.92 13.75
N ARG A 140 -4.70 6.76 14.13
CA ARG A 140 -5.13 7.90 13.32
C ARG A 140 -3.99 8.89 13.09
N ASP A 141 -3.30 9.28 14.15
CA ASP A 141 -2.25 10.29 14.10
C ASP A 141 -1.07 9.78 13.24
N GLU A 142 -0.75 8.49 13.34
CA GLU A 142 0.24 7.89 12.44
C GLU A 142 -0.24 7.91 10.98
N VAL A 143 -1.45 7.46 10.69
CA VAL A 143 -1.97 7.40 9.30
C VAL A 143 -2.03 8.78 8.66
N LEU A 144 -2.38 9.82 9.42
CA LEU A 144 -2.44 11.20 8.92
C LEU A 144 -1.06 11.84 8.75
N SER A 145 -0.06 11.44 9.54
CA SER A 145 1.32 11.94 9.45
C SER A 145 2.20 11.12 8.50
N MET A 146 1.70 9.99 7.99
CA MET A 146 2.43 9.14 7.08
C MET A 146 2.74 9.84 5.75
N ASN A 147 4.03 9.83 5.39
CA ASN A 147 4.47 10.17 4.05
C ASN A 147 4.15 9.00 3.10
N CYS A 148 2.98 9.07 2.46
CA CYS A 148 2.55 8.09 1.47
C CYS A 148 3.27 8.33 0.13
N PRO A 149 3.54 7.27 -0.65
CA PRO A 149 4.03 7.43 -2.01
C PRO A 149 3.05 8.29 -2.80
N SER A 150 3.59 9.22 -3.59
CA SER A 150 2.81 10.04 -4.50
C SER A 150 2.61 9.30 -5.83
N PHE A 151 1.52 9.61 -6.53
CA PHE A 151 1.38 9.18 -7.92
C PHE A 151 2.47 9.82 -8.80
N ALA A 152 2.71 9.25 -9.98
CA ALA A 152 3.69 9.78 -10.93
C ALA A 152 3.40 11.23 -11.34
N ARG A 153 2.13 11.64 -11.31
CA ARG A 153 1.68 13.02 -11.52
C ARG A 153 0.67 13.43 -10.46
N THR A 154 0.59 14.74 -10.20
CA THR A 154 -0.44 15.30 -9.35
C THR A 154 -1.82 15.16 -10.01
N VAL A 155 -2.85 14.86 -9.22
CA VAL A 155 -4.22 14.66 -9.67
C VAL A 155 -5.15 15.43 -8.74
N SER A 156 -6.11 16.17 -9.29
CA SER A 156 -7.15 16.80 -8.49
C SER A 156 -8.12 15.76 -7.91
N GLU A 157 -8.82 16.05 -6.81
CA GLU A 157 -9.81 15.11 -6.25
C GLU A 157 -10.89 14.72 -7.28
N ARG A 158 -11.31 15.69 -8.11
CA ARG A 158 -12.28 15.48 -9.19
C ARG A 158 -11.75 14.50 -10.24
N ASP A 159 -10.51 14.71 -10.69
CA ASP A 159 -9.89 13.85 -11.70
C ASP A 159 -9.57 12.46 -11.12
N TRP A 160 -9.20 12.39 -9.85
CA TRP A 160 -8.98 11.12 -9.15
C TRP A 160 -10.25 10.27 -9.15
N LEU A 161 -11.40 10.87 -8.81
CA LEU A 161 -12.69 10.17 -8.83
C LEU A 161 -13.05 9.72 -10.26
N LYS A 162 -12.92 10.61 -11.25
CA LYS A 162 -13.23 10.31 -12.65
C LYS A 162 -12.34 9.19 -13.21
N ASN A 163 -11.04 9.23 -12.90
CA ASN A 163 -10.09 8.24 -13.38
C ASN A 163 -10.23 6.90 -12.65
N SER A 164 -10.61 6.91 -11.36
CA SER A 164 -10.92 5.68 -10.61
C SER A 164 -12.09 4.92 -11.24
N ALA A 165 -13.12 5.61 -11.73
CA ALA A 165 -14.21 4.98 -12.47
C ALA A 165 -13.73 4.31 -13.77
N LYS A 166 -12.82 4.95 -14.52
CA LYS A 166 -12.20 4.35 -15.71
C LYS A 166 -11.34 3.13 -15.35
N ILE A 167 -10.54 3.21 -14.29
CA ILE A 167 -9.74 2.07 -13.78
C ILE A 167 -10.65 0.90 -13.43
N TRP A 168 -11.81 1.15 -12.82
CA TRP A 168 -12.77 0.10 -12.53
C TRP A 168 -13.27 -0.64 -13.77
N GLU A 169 -13.52 0.07 -14.88
CA GLU A 169 -13.87 -0.57 -16.16
C GLU A 169 -12.72 -1.43 -16.71
N LEU A 170 -11.46 -0.98 -16.56
CA LEU A 170 -10.27 -1.75 -16.93
C LEU A 170 -10.11 -3.00 -16.07
N ILE A 171 -10.35 -2.91 -14.76
CA ILE A 171 -10.31 -4.05 -13.84
C ILE A 171 -11.33 -5.10 -14.27
N LYS A 172 -12.58 -4.69 -14.54
CA LYS A 172 -13.64 -5.62 -14.97
C LYS A 172 -13.34 -6.32 -16.29
N SER A 173 -12.65 -5.65 -17.21
CA SER A 173 -12.28 -6.19 -18.53
C SER A 173 -10.86 -6.78 -18.58
N SER A 174 -10.16 -6.88 -17.43
CA SER A 174 -8.77 -7.32 -17.38
C SER A 174 -8.61 -8.78 -17.83
N PRO A 175 -7.80 -9.05 -18.87
CA PRO A 175 -7.55 -10.41 -19.33
C PRO A 175 -6.79 -11.23 -18.29
N ILE A 176 -5.93 -10.60 -17.47
CA ILE A 176 -5.13 -11.28 -16.44
C ILE A 176 -6.01 -11.78 -15.31
N ILE A 177 -6.96 -10.95 -14.86
CA ILE A 177 -7.93 -11.33 -13.82
C ILE A 177 -8.84 -12.45 -14.35
N SER A 178 -9.28 -12.36 -15.60
CA SER A 178 -10.09 -13.40 -16.27
C SER A 178 -9.35 -14.72 -16.38
N GLU A 179 -8.07 -14.70 -16.78
CA GLU A 179 -7.23 -15.89 -16.88
C GLU A 179 -6.98 -16.53 -15.51
N TYR A 180 -6.63 -15.72 -14.51
CA TYR A 180 -6.45 -16.19 -13.14
C TYR A 180 -7.73 -16.85 -12.61
N SER A 181 -8.89 -16.25 -12.86
CA SER A 181 -10.19 -16.82 -12.49
C SER A 181 -10.44 -18.15 -13.19
N ARG A 182 -10.12 -18.27 -14.48
CA ARG A 182 -10.24 -19.52 -15.23
C ARG A 182 -9.32 -20.61 -14.70
N MET A 183 -8.07 -20.27 -14.36
CA MET A 183 -7.11 -21.19 -13.75
C MET A 183 -7.59 -21.72 -12.40
N LEU A 184 -8.17 -20.86 -11.55
CA LEU A 184 -8.74 -21.29 -10.27
C LEU A 184 -9.90 -22.28 -10.46
N GLN A 185 -10.72 -22.07 -11.49
CA GLN A 185 -11.82 -22.98 -11.83
C GLN A 185 -11.32 -24.31 -12.40
N SER A 186 -10.30 -24.28 -13.27
CA SER A 186 -9.73 -25.49 -13.88
C SER A 186 -8.92 -26.34 -12.89
N SER A 187 -8.38 -25.72 -11.83
CA SER A 187 -7.61 -26.40 -10.77
C SER A 187 -8.47 -27.29 -9.85
N GLY A 188 -9.78 -27.39 -10.09
CA GLY A 188 -10.67 -28.29 -9.35
C GLY A 188 -11.03 -27.87 -7.93
N MET A 189 -10.42 -26.79 -7.41
CA MET A 189 -10.70 -26.25 -6.07
C MET A 189 -12.07 -25.56 -5.96
N PHE A 190 -12.66 -25.14 -7.09
CA PHE A 190 -13.93 -24.44 -7.15
C PHE A 190 -14.81 -25.02 -8.26
N ARG A 191 -15.21 -26.30 -8.13
CA ARG A 191 -16.37 -26.79 -8.91
C ARG A 191 -17.64 -26.22 -8.28
N LYS A 192 -18.47 -25.59 -9.10
CA LYS A 192 -19.87 -25.30 -8.74
C LYS A 192 -20.67 -26.60 -8.69
#